data_AF-U7PLK2-F1
#
_entry.id   AF-U7PLK2-F1
#
_cell.length_a   1.000
_cell.length_b   1.000
_cell.length_c   1.000
_cell.angle_alpha   90.00
_cell.angle_beta   90.00
_cell.angle_gamma   90.00
#
_symmetry.space_group_name_H-M   'P 1'
#
loop_
_entity.id
_entity.type
_entity.pdbx_description
1 polymer ?
#
loop_
_entity_poly.entity_id
_entity_poly.type
_entity_poly.pdbx_seq_one_letter_code
_entity_poly.pdbx_strand_id
1 'polypeptide(L)'
;MADVNIQELLQKPRNECTEYEIAQLEQWEFSNGPLSILQTAVRTHSQVLISIRSNRKLLARVKAFDRHCNMILENVKEMWTETPITNGKKGRPVNKDRFISKMFLRGDSVIIVLLS
;
A
#
# COMPACT_ATOMS: atom_id res chain seq x y z
N MET A 1 -1.03 19.11 -27.13
CA MET A 1 -0.34 18.92 -25.83
C MET A 1 1.03 18.41 -26.19
N ALA A 2 2.09 19.16 -25.91
CA ALA A 2 3.44 18.69 -26.22
C ALA A 2 3.65 17.35 -25.51
N ASP A 3 4.06 16.32 -26.25
CA ASP A 3 4.49 15.06 -25.67
C ASP A 3 5.68 15.36 -24.78
N VAL A 4 5.41 15.48 -23.49
CA VAL A 4 6.42 15.76 -22.48
C VAL A 4 7.40 14.59 -22.53
N ASN A 5 8.66 14.86 -22.88
CA ASN A 5 9.67 13.83 -22.94
C ASN A 5 9.96 13.36 -21.50
N ILE A 6 9.29 12.28 -21.10
CA ILE A 6 9.39 11.73 -19.75
C ILE A 6 10.83 11.37 -19.41
N GLN A 7 11.63 10.97 -20.41
CA GLN A 7 13.05 10.67 -20.20
C GLN A 7 13.86 11.90 -19.79
N GLU A 8 13.53 13.08 -20.31
CA GLU A 8 14.16 14.34 -19.91
C GLU A 8 13.70 14.74 -18.49
N LEU A 9 12.40 14.60 -18.18
CA LEU A 9 11.88 14.90 -16.85
C LEU A 9 12.46 13.99 -15.75
N LEU A 10 12.75 12.72 -16.06
CA LEU A 10 13.38 11.78 -15.13
C LEU A 10 14.82 12.17 -14.77
N GLN A 11 15.52 12.88 -15.66
CA GLN A 11 16.89 13.35 -15.44
C GLN A 11 16.94 14.71 -14.73
N LYS A 12 15.88 15.52 -14.89
CA LYS A 12 15.76 16.84 -14.27
C LYS A 12 15.51 16.72 -12.76
N PRO A 13 16.20 17.48 -11.91
CA PRO A 13 15.95 17.40 -10.47
C PRO A 13 14.57 17.97 -10.13
N ARG A 14 13.84 17.32 -9.20
CA ARG A 14 12.43 17.64 -8.89
C ARG A 14 12.19 19.09 -8.44
N ASN A 15 13.20 19.76 -7.88
CA ASN A 15 13.14 21.16 -7.46
C ASN A 15 13.07 22.16 -8.63
N GLU A 16 13.43 21.75 -9.85
CA GLU A 16 13.39 22.57 -11.06
C GLU A 16 12.15 22.28 -11.93
N CYS A 17 11.36 21.27 -11.57
CA CYS A 17 10.15 20.89 -12.29
C CYS A 17 8.96 21.74 -11.87
N THR A 18 8.09 22.07 -12.81
CA THR A 18 6.78 22.68 -12.52
C THR A 18 5.86 21.65 -11.84
N GLU A 19 4.84 22.12 -11.14
CA GLU A 19 3.85 21.23 -10.50
C GLU A 19 3.19 20.26 -11.51
N TYR A 20 2.95 20.74 -12.73
CA TYR A 20 2.43 19.91 -13.83
C TYR A 20 3.41 18.81 -14.25
N GLU A 21 4.70 19.16 -14.42
CA GLU A 21 5.75 18.18 -14.72
C GLU A 21 5.90 17.12 -13.62
N ILE A 22 5.80 17.54 -12.35
CA ILE A 22 5.85 16.63 -11.20
C ILE A 22 4.68 15.65 -11.21
N ALA A 23 3.45 16.13 -11.47
CA ALA A 23 2.27 15.26 -11.56
C ALA A 23 2.39 14.24 -12.70
N GLN A 24 2.93 14.65 -13.85
CA GLN A 24 3.17 13.75 -14.99
C GLN A 24 4.25 12.70 -14.67
N LEU A 25 5.31 13.11 -13.96
CA LEU A 25 6.37 12.21 -13.50
C LEU A 25 5.81 11.18 -12.51
N GLU A 26 5.03 11.62 -11.52
CA GLU A 26 4.41 10.75 -10.51
C GLU A 26 3.47 9.73 -11.17
N GLN A 27 2.65 10.15 -12.13
CA GLN A 27 1.77 9.24 -12.88
C GLN A 27 2.56 8.18 -13.66
N TRP A 28 3.68 8.58 -14.26
CA TRP A 28 4.57 7.65 -14.96
C TRP A 28 5.28 6.69 -14.00
N GLU A 29 5.77 7.18 -12.86
CA GLU A 29 6.39 6.39 -11.79
C GLU A 29 5.40 5.37 -11.20
N PHE A 30 4.12 5.73 -11.05
CA PHE A 30 3.08 4.79 -10.64
C PHE A 30 2.86 3.70 -11.70
N SER A 31 2.90 4.04 -12.98
CA SER A 31 2.60 3.07 -14.04
C SER A 31 3.77 2.15 -14.41
N ASN A 32 5.01 2.64 -14.28
CA ASN A 32 6.22 1.92 -14.73
C ASN A 32 7.18 1.56 -13.59
N GLY A 33 6.93 2.02 -12.37
CA GLY A 33 7.77 1.76 -11.20
C GLY A 33 7.25 0.62 -10.31
N PRO A 34 7.83 0.45 -9.11
CA PRO A 34 7.42 -0.61 -8.16
C PRO A 34 5.98 -0.46 -7.65
N LEU A 35 5.43 0.76 -7.66
CA LEU A 35 4.03 1.02 -7.25
C LEU A 35 3.00 0.62 -8.32
N SER A 36 3.44 0.21 -9.52
CA SER A 36 2.56 -0.30 -10.59
C SER A 36 1.76 -1.52 -10.16
N ILE A 37 2.26 -2.29 -9.20
CA ILE A 37 1.56 -3.40 -8.57
C ILE A 37 0.27 -2.92 -7.89
N LEU A 38 0.32 -1.79 -7.18
CA LEU A 38 -0.86 -1.18 -6.53
C LEU A 38 -1.81 -0.58 -7.56
N GLN A 39 -1.29 0.07 -8.60
CA GLN A 39 -2.12 0.58 -9.69
C GLN A 39 -2.86 -0.56 -10.41
N THR A 40 -2.20 -1.68 -10.62
CA THR A 40 -2.80 -2.91 -11.13
C THR A 40 -3.88 -3.41 -10.18
N ALA A 41 -3.59 -3.50 -8.87
CA ALA A 41 -4.56 -3.93 -7.86
C ALA A 41 -5.83 -3.06 -7.82
N VAL A 42 -5.69 -1.73 -7.94
CA VAL A 42 -6.82 -0.80 -7.99
C VAL A 42 -7.64 -1.01 -9.26
N ARG A 43 -6.97 -1.14 -10.43
CA ARG A 43 -7.64 -1.29 -11.73
C ARG A 43 -8.36 -2.63 -11.89
N THR A 44 -7.76 -3.72 -11.42
CA THR A 44 -8.35 -5.07 -11.48
C THR A 44 -9.29 -5.34 -10.31
N HIS A 45 -9.35 -4.42 -9.33
CA HIS A 45 -10.00 -4.62 -8.05
C HIS A 45 -9.52 -5.90 -7.34
N SER A 46 -8.29 -6.36 -7.53
CA SER A 46 -7.80 -7.61 -6.92
C SER A 46 -7.61 -7.46 -5.40
N GLN A 47 -7.55 -8.60 -4.71
CA GLN A 47 -7.22 -8.63 -3.29
C GLN A 47 -5.71 -8.51 -3.11
N VAL A 48 -5.30 -7.76 -2.09
CA VAL A 48 -3.91 -7.61 -1.70
C VAL A 48 -3.73 -8.07 -0.26
N LEU A 49 -2.60 -8.70 0.01
CA LEU A 49 -2.15 -9.01 1.35
C LEU A 49 -1.08 -7.98 1.76
N ILE A 50 -1.34 -7.24 2.83
CA ILE A 50 -0.47 -6.19 3.35
C ILE A 50 0.07 -6.64 4.71
N SER A 51 1.39 -6.72 4.85
CA SER A 51 2.06 -6.97 6.12
C SER A 51 2.44 -5.64 6.77
N ILE A 52 2.01 -5.42 8.02
CA ILE A 52 2.27 -4.16 8.73
C ILE A 52 3.29 -4.33 9.87
N ARG A 53 3.92 -3.22 10.27
CA ARG A 53 4.98 -3.14 11.30
C ARG A 53 4.58 -3.72 12.66
N SER A 54 3.29 -3.68 12.99
CA SER A 54 2.75 -4.27 14.22
C SER A 54 2.55 -5.79 14.16
N ASN A 55 3.17 -6.48 13.19
CA ASN A 55 3.06 -7.92 12.97
C ASN A 55 1.61 -8.41 12.79
N ARG A 56 0.78 -7.57 12.13
CA ARG A 56 -0.55 -7.96 11.68
C ARG A 56 -0.55 -8.04 10.16
N LYS A 57 -1.51 -8.76 9.60
CA LYS A 57 -1.71 -8.88 8.16
C LYS A 57 -3.09 -8.36 7.81
N LEU A 58 -3.19 -7.57 6.75
CA LEU A 58 -4.45 -7.07 6.21
C LEU A 58 -4.69 -7.74 4.87
N LEU A 59 -5.80 -8.45 4.72
CA LEU A 59 -6.31 -8.87 3.41
C LEU A 59 -7.39 -7.87 3.00
N ALA A 60 -7.19 -7.12 1.93
CA ALA A 60 -8.07 -6.01 1.56
C ALA A 60 -8.10 -5.80 0.04
N ARG A 61 -9.00 -4.92 -0.42
CA ARG A 61 -8.93 -4.35 -1.79
C ARG A 61 -8.53 -2.89 -1.69
N VAL A 62 -7.58 -2.47 -2.53
CA VAL A 62 -7.11 -1.07 -2.57
C VAL A 62 -8.07 -0.27 -3.45
N LYS A 63 -8.57 0.86 -2.93
CA LYS A 63 -9.37 1.83 -3.69
C LYS A 63 -8.54 2.97 -4.25
N ALA A 64 -7.57 3.45 -3.49
CA ALA A 64 -6.65 4.50 -3.87
C ALA A 64 -5.34 4.33 -3.09
N PHE A 65 -4.25 4.84 -3.66
CA PHE A 65 -2.95 4.90 -3.01
C PHE A 65 -2.26 6.22 -3.36
N ASP A 66 -1.18 6.55 -2.65
CA ASP A 66 -0.33 7.72 -2.94
C ASP A 66 1.17 7.34 -3.01
N ARG A 67 2.02 8.33 -3.27
CA ARG A 67 3.48 8.19 -3.31
C ARG A 67 4.15 7.79 -1.99
N HIS A 68 3.46 7.91 -0.86
CA HIS A 68 3.97 7.48 0.45
C HIS A 68 3.49 6.07 0.81
N CYS A 69 2.83 5.37 -0.11
CA CYS A 69 2.16 4.10 0.13
C CYS A 69 1.01 4.20 1.15
N ASN A 70 0.44 5.40 1.38
CA ASN A 70 -0.83 5.49 2.08
C ASN A 70 -1.92 4.88 1.20
N MET A 71 -2.87 4.16 1.80
CA MET A 71 -3.89 3.42 1.05
C MET A 71 -5.27 3.63 1.64
N ILE A 72 -6.26 3.78 0.76
CA ILE A 72 -7.67 3.63 1.10
C ILE A 72 -8.03 2.18 0.79
N LEU A 73 -8.44 1.45 1.82
CA LEU A 73 -8.77 0.03 1.73
C LEU A 73 -10.27 -0.17 1.97
N GLU A 74 -10.84 -1.15 1.26
CA GLU A 74 -12.20 -1.63 1.50
C GLU A 74 -12.22 -3.13 1.80
N ASN A 75 -13.24 -3.55 2.55
CA ASN A 75 -13.47 -4.94 2.95
C ASN A 75 -12.22 -5.58 3.59
N VAL A 76 -11.65 -4.88 4.56
CA VAL A 76 -10.39 -5.25 5.21
C VAL A 76 -10.63 -6.35 6.22
N LYS A 77 -9.93 -7.46 6.05
CA LYS A 77 -9.77 -8.51 7.06
C LYS A 77 -8.40 -8.36 7.70
N GLU A 78 -8.36 -7.84 8.91
CA GLU A 78 -7.16 -7.79 9.73
C GLU A 78 -6.99 -9.12 10.46
N MET A 79 -5.77 -9.66 10.45
CA MET A 79 -5.42 -10.96 11.03
C MET A 79 -4.16 -10.80 11.88
N TRP A 80 -4.20 -11.34 13.09
CA TRP A 80 -3.04 -11.39 13.97
C TRP A 80 -3.11 -12.61 14.89
N THR A 81 -1.97 -12.94 15.50
CA THR A 81 -1.87 -14.04 16.46
C THR A 81 -1.61 -13.46 17.84
N GLU A 82 -2.42 -13.86 18.81
CA GLU A 82 -2.19 -13.56 20.22
C GLU A 82 -1.76 -14.83 20.95
N THR A 83 -0.74 -14.70 21.79
CA THR A 83 -0.31 -15.77 22.68
C THR A 83 -0.77 -15.40 24.09
N PRO A 84 -1.88 -15.97 24.59
CA PRO A 84 -2.35 -15.66 25.93
C PRO A 84 -1.31 -16.08 26.97
N ILE A 85 -1.15 -15.25 28.00
CA ILE A 85 -0.28 -15.57 29.15
C ILE A 85 -1.20 -15.87 30.32
N THR A 86 -1.21 -17.14 30.76
CA THR A 86 -1.97 -17.57 31.94
C THR A 86 -1.00 -18.12 32.97
N ASN A 87 -1.03 -17.59 34.19
CA ASN A 87 -0.12 -17.99 35.29
C ASN A 87 1.37 -17.94 34.92
N GLY A 88 1.78 -16.92 34.15
CA GLY A 88 3.18 -16.72 33.72
C GLY A 88 3.66 -17.65 32.61
N LYS A 89 2.84 -18.60 32.14
CA LYS A 89 3.18 -19.50 31.02
C LYS A 89 2.53 -19.02 29.72
N LYS A 90 3.29 -19.01 28.64
CA LYS A 90 2.77 -18.75 27.28
C LYS A 90 1.85 -19.90 26.87
N GLY A 91 0.58 -19.60 26.61
CA GLY A 91 -0.40 -20.54 26.10
C GLY A 91 -0.21 -20.85 24.61
N ARG A 92 -1.16 -21.58 24.02
CA ARG A 92 -1.16 -21.84 22.58
C ARG A 92 -1.47 -20.55 21.81
N PRO A 93 -0.79 -20.28 20.68
CA PRO A 93 -1.10 -19.13 19.83
C PRO A 93 -2.54 -19.24 19.29
N VAL A 94 -3.31 -18.18 19.46
CA VAL A 94 -4.69 -18.07 18.98
C VAL A 94 -4.73 -17.06 17.84
N ASN A 95 -5.23 -17.49 16.69
CA ASN A 95 -5.46 -16.59 15.57
C ASN A 95 -6.73 -15.78 15.81
N LYS A 96 -6.63 -14.47 15.69
CA LYS A 96 -7.75 -13.53 15.74
C LYS A 96 -7.88 -12.83 14.39
N ASP A 97 -9.12 -12.60 14.01
CA ASP A 97 -9.47 -11.79 12.87
C ASP A 97 -10.49 -10.71 13.23
N ARG A 98 -10.42 -9.59 12.50
CA ARG A 98 -11.36 -8.48 12.61
C ARG A 98 -11.70 -7.99 11.22
N PHE A 99 -12.98 -7.72 10.99
CA PHE A 99 -13.46 -7.15 9.74
C PHE A 99 -13.70 -5.66 9.88
N ILE A 100 -13.24 -4.88 8.90
CA ILE A 100 -13.40 -3.43 8.82
C ILE A 100 -13.85 -3.09 7.39
N SER A 101 -15.00 -2.43 7.27
CA SER A 101 -15.61 -2.14 5.97
C SER A 101 -14.79 -1.16 5.12
N LYS A 102 -14.28 -0.10 5.74
CA LYS A 102 -13.43 0.93 5.12
C LYS A 102 -12.31 1.33 6.09
N MET A 103 -11.08 1.44 5.59
CA MET A 103 -9.91 1.79 6.39
C MET A 103 -8.99 2.70 5.61
N PHE A 104 -8.49 3.74 6.26
CA PHE A 104 -7.30 4.46 5.80
C PHE A 104 -6.07 3.86 6.47
N LEU A 105 -5.09 3.45 5.68
CA LEU A 105 -3.82 2.92 6.14
C LEU A 105 -2.70 3.90 5.82
N ARG A 106 -1.91 4.27 6.83
CA ARG A 106 -0.71 5.08 6.66
C ARG A 106 0.45 4.20 6.16
N GLY A 107 1.18 4.67 5.16
CA GLY A 107 2.19 3.88 4.44
C GLY A 107 3.47 3.60 5.22
N ASP A 108 3.77 4.40 6.25
CA ASP A 108 4.90 4.17 7.17
C ASP A 108 4.79 2.85 7.95
N SER A 109 3.57 2.33 8.09
CA SER A 109 3.27 1.09 8.78
C SER A 109 3.39 -0.13 7.85
N VAL A 110 3.42 0.07 6.53
CA VAL A 110 3.48 -1.01 5.54
C VAL A 110 4.90 -1.51 5.38
N ILE A 111 5.09 -2.84 5.43
CA ILE A 111 6.39 -3.47 5.17
C ILE A 111 6.40 -4.08 3.77
N ILE A 112 5.42 -4.93 3.47
CA ILE A 112 5.34 -5.71 2.23
C ILE A 112 3.89 -5.73 1.76
N VAL A 113 3.71 -5.58 0.45
CA VAL A 113 2.44 -5.78 -0.23
C VAL A 113 2.59 -6.92 -1.23
N LEU A 114 1.67 -7.87 -1.18
CA LEU A 114 1.58 -8.97 -2.13
C LEU A 114 0.28 -8.83 -2.92
N LEU A 115 0.39 -8.84 -4.24
CA LEU A 115 -0.74 -8.98 -5.15
C LEU A 115 -1.12 -10.46 -5.21
N SER A 116 -2.38 -10.78 -4.87
CA SER A 116 -2.92 -12.13 -4.99
C SER A 116 -3.67 -12.34 -6.30
#